data_AF-A0ABD5RC66-F1
#
_entry.id   AF-A0ABD5RC66-F1
#
_cell.length_a   1.000
_cell.length_b   1.000
_cell.length_c   1.000
_cell.angle_alpha   90.00
_cell.angle_beta   90.00
_cell.angle_gamma   90.00
#
_symmetry.space_group_name_H-M   'P 1'
#
loop_
_entity.id
_entity.type
_entity.pdbx_description
1 polymer ?
#
loop_
_entity_poly.entity_id
_entity_poly.type
_entity_poly.pdbx_seq_one_letter_code
_entity_poly.pdbx_strand_id
1 'polypeptide(L)'
;MFRPPALPRSARALLLVVVNLAPLVGVILGEWRAETLLLLYGFEGVVTTLVVGLRMLFARRLSTDETGELPTPFGWLRTKRGALRLHPAWPPIYPRNVPYALGLLGGFLYVWAIVGLFALSGLVFDALGTLSVDVALAGVGLAVGHLVAFRSDYIGDEQYRETSASAIAAVPVRQFSVLFCSLPLLAVASESAAGRQALLALVVLGQTSAELYGFWRDHLDRDPPALLDRLFGRPEAGDAPPEFDVPSGEPDTTVGTDTRAVLLSGVVPVALTFVNRGVVTAVLVLALFGVLAFGVAFVPVLVALLLAVVGTTLSAHYLQYGTLEYRRYGDTLVCHDTLLDAPQWTCALGTVRDPAVSKRLTSRLLETSVVTFDAGLGEERTSYRLGPVTDGAQAVDALDLPRFDTTQEASDRGVAVAALCLGLVFAGVPTALLVASGGAGSAVAVLLAPLLAMLIVPLLWGALYYA
;
A
#
# COMPACT_ATOMS: atom_id res chain seq x y z
N MET A 1 -9.85 43.57 0.67
CA MET A 1 -9.09 42.36 1.00
C MET A 1 -7.84 42.80 1.78
N PHE A 2 -7.95 42.92 3.09
CA PHE A 2 -6.82 43.29 3.94
C PHE A 2 -5.92 42.06 4.10
N ARG A 3 -4.75 42.02 3.46
CA ARG A 3 -3.70 41.07 3.82
C ARG A 3 -3.06 41.60 5.11
N PRO A 4 -3.15 40.87 6.25
CA PRO A 4 -2.45 41.28 7.46
C PRO A 4 -0.94 41.40 7.20
N PRO A 5 -0.23 42.27 7.93
CA PRO A 5 1.21 42.41 7.77
C PRO A 5 1.89 41.05 7.99
N ALA A 6 2.64 40.64 6.98
CA ALA A 6 3.47 39.45 6.99
C ALA A 6 4.48 39.54 8.14
N LEU A 7 4.30 38.73 9.20
CA LEU A 7 5.29 38.60 10.28
C LEU A 7 6.70 38.36 9.70
N PRO A 8 7.76 38.92 10.29
CA PRO A 8 9.12 38.64 9.86
C PRO A 8 9.43 37.14 9.97
N ARG A 9 10.26 36.62 9.05
CA ARG A 9 10.52 35.17 8.92
C ARG A 9 10.99 34.53 10.24
N SER A 10 11.84 35.24 11.00
CA SER A 10 12.30 34.81 12.32
C SER A 10 11.18 34.72 13.36
N ALA A 11 10.21 35.63 13.33
CA ALA A 11 9.05 35.60 14.23
C ALA A 11 8.09 34.44 13.89
N ARG A 12 7.95 34.10 12.60
CA ARG A 12 7.15 32.92 12.19
C ARG A 12 7.82 31.62 12.62
N ALA A 13 9.13 31.49 12.44
CA ALA A 13 9.89 30.33 12.89
C ALA A 13 9.80 30.18 14.42
N LEU A 14 9.96 31.29 15.16
CA LEU A 14 9.83 31.29 16.61
C LEU A 14 8.42 30.89 17.04
N LEU A 15 7.38 31.46 16.41
CA LEU A 15 5.98 31.12 16.69
C LEU A 15 5.72 29.62 16.45
N LEU A 16 6.23 29.07 15.34
CA LEU A 16 6.11 27.66 15.02
C LEU A 16 6.75 26.78 16.10
N VAL A 17 7.96 27.11 16.54
CA VAL A 17 8.63 26.37 17.63
C VAL A 17 7.87 26.51 18.95
N VAL A 18 7.42 27.72 19.30
CA VAL A 18 6.68 27.96 20.56
C VAL A 18 5.35 27.21 20.59
N VAL A 19 4.58 27.26 19.49
CA VAL A 19 3.29 26.57 19.40
C VAL A 19 3.47 25.06 19.52
N ASN A 20 4.46 24.49 18.85
CA ASN A 20 4.72 23.05 18.92
C ASN A 20 5.28 22.57 20.26
N LEU A 21 6.05 23.41 20.97
CA LEU A 21 6.59 23.05 22.29
C LEU A 21 5.60 23.31 23.45
N ALA A 22 4.55 24.10 23.23
CA ALA A 22 3.57 24.42 24.26
C ALA A 22 2.94 23.17 24.91
N PRO A 23 2.57 22.10 24.18
CA PRO A 23 2.08 20.86 24.78
C PRO A 23 3.11 20.19 25.70
N LEU A 24 4.39 20.21 25.35
CA LEU A 24 5.45 19.64 26.19
C LEU A 24 5.64 20.46 27.47
N VAL A 25 5.64 21.79 27.36
CA VAL A 25 5.69 22.69 28.52
C VAL A 25 4.47 22.50 29.42
N GLY A 26 3.28 22.33 28.85
CA GLY A 26 2.04 22.07 29.57
C GLY A 26 2.07 20.77 30.39
N VAL A 27 2.82 19.76 29.96
CA VAL A 27 3.00 18.49 30.69
C VAL A 27 4.07 18.57 31.78
N ILE A 28 5.16 19.32 31.52
CA ILE A 28 6.29 19.42 32.45
C ILE A 28 5.98 20.42 33.58
N LEU A 29 5.39 21.56 33.24
CA LEU A 29 5.14 22.67 34.16
C LEU A 29 3.66 22.82 34.54
N GLY A 30 2.75 22.28 33.74
CA GLY A 30 1.32 22.27 34.00
C GLY A 30 0.81 20.89 34.40
N GLU A 31 -0.49 20.79 34.63
CA GLU A 31 -1.17 19.53 34.94
C GLU A 31 -1.74 18.86 33.68
N TRP A 32 -1.15 19.10 32.50
CA TRP A 32 -1.64 18.47 31.28
C TRP A 32 -1.30 16.99 31.31
N ARG A 33 -2.28 16.16 30.96
CA ARG A 33 -2.11 14.71 30.88
C ARG A 33 -1.37 14.37 29.60
N ALA A 34 -0.16 13.85 29.72
CA ALA A 34 0.67 13.43 28.58
C ALA A 34 -0.08 12.45 27.67
N GLU A 35 -0.95 11.65 28.26
CA GLU A 35 -1.68 10.63 27.55
C GLU A 35 -2.78 11.20 26.64
N THR A 36 -3.48 12.25 27.08
CA THR A 36 -4.46 12.98 26.25
C THR A 36 -3.79 13.61 25.03
N LEU A 37 -2.59 14.16 25.21
CA LEU A 37 -1.82 14.72 24.10
C LEU A 37 -1.34 13.63 23.14
N LEU A 38 -0.88 12.47 23.64
CA LEU A 38 -0.49 11.35 22.80
C LEU A 38 -1.66 10.83 21.94
N LEU A 39 -2.87 10.78 22.49
CA LEU A 39 -4.08 10.47 21.70
C LEU A 39 -4.35 11.52 20.63
N LEU A 40 -4.23 12.81 20.98
CA LEU A 40 -4.45 13.90 20.03
C LEU A 40 -3.43 13.88 18.89
N TYR A 41 -2.14 13.69 19.19
CA TYR A 41 -1.09 13.50 18.19
C TYR A 41 -1.30 12.23 17.35
N GLY A 42 -1.82 11.16 17.96
CA GLY A 42 -2.22 9.96 17.22
C GLY A 42 -3.34 10.22 16.24
N PHE A 43 -4.37 10.94 16.66
CA PHE A 43 -5.47 11.36 15.80
C PHE A 43 -4.99 12.29 14.67
N GLU A 44 -4.19 13.30 14.98
CA GLU A 44 -3.56 14.18 13.99
C GLU A 44 -2.71 13.39 13.00
N GLY A 45 -1.94 12.41 13.48
CA GLY A 45 -1.16 11.52 12.63
C GLY A 45 -2.05 10.69 11.70
N VAL A 46 -3.18 10.16 12.16
CA VAL A 46 -4.15 9.44 11.31
C VAL A 46 -4.66 10.35 10.20
N VAL A 47 -5.11 11.55 10.56
CA VAL A 47 -5.65 12.52 9.60
C VAL A 47 -4.59 12.95 8.61
N THR A 48 -3.38 13.27 9.07
CA THR A 48 -2.25 13.65 8.23
C THR A 48 -1.91 12.53 7.26
N THR A 49 -1.83 11.29 7.73
CA THR A 49 -1.53 10.13 6.89
C THR A 49 -2.63 9.89 5.84
N LEU A 50 -3.90 10.08 6.20
CA LEU A 50 -5.02 10.03 5.24
C LEU A 50 -4.88 11.12 4.17
N VAL A 51 -4.61 12.36 4.56
CA VAL A 51 -4.44 13.46 3.61
C VAL A 51 -3.21 13.25 2.72
N VAL A 52 -2.08 12.78 3.26
CA VAL A 52 -0.89 12.44 2.47
C VAL A 52 -1.20 11.28 1.53
N GLY A 53 -1.91 10.25 1.98
CA GLY A 53 -2.38 9.15 1.13
C GLY A 53 -3.25 9.65 -0.03
N LEU A 54 -4.16 10.58 0.23
CA LEU A 54 -4.95 11.25 -0.81
C LEU A 54 -4.06 12.01 -1.79
N ARG A 55 -3.06 12.77 -1.31
CA ARG A 55 -2.10 13.46 -2.20
C ARG A 55 -1.41 12.48 -3.15
N MET A 56 -0.95 11.34 -2.64
CA MET A 56 -0.29 10.32 -3.47
C MET A 56 -1.19 9.88 -4.63
N LEU A 57 -2.50 9.71 -4.42
CA LEU A 57 -3.41 9.26 -5.47
C LEU A 57 -3.45 10.19 -6.70
N PHE A 58 -3.19 11.49 -6.52
CA PHE A 58 -3.18 12.49 -7.59
C PHE A 58 -1.78 12.78 -8.18
N ALA A 59 -0.72 12.20 -7.62
CA ALA A 59 0.65 12.46 -8.02
C ALA A 59 0.93 12.00 -9.47
N ARG A 60 1.30 12.94 -10.35
CA ARG A 60 1.48 12.67 -11.78
C ARG A 60 2.84 12.07 -12.12
N ARG A 61 3.91 12.43 -11.42
CA ARG A 61 5.25 11.90 -11.75
C ARG A 61 5.41 10.45 -11.33
N LEU A 62 6.22 9.71 -12.08
CA LEU A 62 6.58 8.34 -11.76
C LEU A 62 7.58 8.33 -10.62
N SER A 63 7.44 7.36 -9.74
CA SER A 63 8.43 7.08 -8.71
C SER A 63 9.70 6.54 -9.38
N THR A 64 10.85 7.13 -9.11
CA THR A 64 12.13 6.54 -9.48
C THR A 64 12.41 5.34 -8.58
N ASP A 65 12.66 4.17 -9.16
CA ASP A 65 12.74 2.87 -8.46
C ASP A 65 13.98 2.71 -7.54
N GLU A 66 14.80 3.75 -7.35
CA GLU A 66 16.11 3.63 -6.67
C GLU A 66 16.05 3.46 -5.15
N THR A 67 14.91 3.71 -4.50
CA THR A 67 14.80 3.51 -3.04
C THR A 67 14.22 2.14 -2.74
N GLY A 68 15.14 1.21 -2.48
CA GLY A 68 14.95 -0.14 -1.94
C GLY A 68 13.51 -0.48 -1.62
N GLU A 69 12.92 -1.29 -2.49
CA GLU A 69 11.51 -1.68 -2.48
C GLU A 69 11.08 -2.21 -1.10
N LEU A 70 10.58 -1.33 -0.24
CA LEU A 70 9.70 -1.78 0.82
C LEU A 70 8.56 -2.53 0.13
N PRO A 71 8.26 -3.79 0.49
CA PRO A 71 7.19 -4.54 -0.15
C PRO A 71 5.86 -3.82 0.03
N THR A 72 5.46 -3.00 -0.95
CA THR A 72 4.18 -2.30 -0.92
C THR A 72 3.07 -3.25 -1.31
N PRO A 73 1.90 -3.18 -0.66
CA PRO A 73 0.75 -3.96 -1.08
C PRO A 73 0.44 -3.63 -2.55
N PHE A 74 0.19 -4.66 -3.36
CA PHE A 74 -0.18 -4.51 -4.78
C PHE A 74 0.89 -3.85 -5.65
N GLY A 75 2.18 -4.10 -5.39
CA GLY A 75 3.29 -3.52 -6.17
C GLY A 75 3.15 -3.66 -7.69
N TRP A 76 2.46 -4.69 -8.18
CA TRP A 76 2.16 -4.86 -9.61
C TRP A 76 1.36 -3.70 -10.23
N LEU A 77 0.48 -3.03 -9.47
CA LEU A 77 -0.27 -1.86 -9.94
C LEU A 77 0.63 -0.68 -10.26
N ARG A 78 1.86 -0.61 -9.73
CA ARG A 78 2.81 0.49 -10.01
C ARG A 78 3.17 0.59 -11.51
N THR A 79 3.11 -0.54 -12.21
CA THR A 79 3.34 -0.60 -13.66
C THR A 79 2.16 -0.08 -14.47
N LYS A 80 0.97 -0.02 -13.88
CA LYS A 80 -0.26 0.39 -14.57
C LYS A 80 -0.18 1.86 -15.00
N ARG A 81 -0.71 2.15 -16.17
CA ARG A 81 -0.72 3.47 -16.83
C ARG A 81 -2.16 3.92 -17.03
N GLY A 82 -2.33 5.21 -17.31
CA GLY A 82 -3.65 5.85 -17.36
C GLY A 82 -4.11 6.39 -16.00
N ALA A 83 -5.26 7.04 -16.01
CA ALA A 83 -5.79 7.75 -14.85
C ALA A 83 -7.31 7.83 -14.89
N LEU A 84 -7.94 7.78 -13.72
CA LEU A 84 -9.38 7.86 -13.57
C LEU A 84 -9.78 9.29 -13.19
N ARG A 85 -10.60 9.95 -14.00
CA ARG A 85 -11.14 11.28 -13.68
C ARG A 85 -12.57 11.14 -13.17
N LEU A 86 -12.73 11.17 -11.84
CA LEU A 86 -14.05 11.06 -11.19
C LEU A 86 -14.94 12.29 -11.42
N HIS A 87 -14.33 13.48 -11.49
CA HIS A 87 -15.06 14.73 -11.67
C HIS A 87 -14.23 15.72 -12.51
N PRO A 88 -14.84 16.50 -13.43
CA PRO A 88 -14.10 17.44 -14.28
C PRO A 88 -13.28 18.48 -13.50
N ALA A 89 -13.77 18.96 -12.36
CA ALA A 89 -13.07 19.94 -11.53
C ALA A 89 -11.92 19.37 -10.67
N TRP A 90 -11.71 18.05 -10.67
CA TRP A 90 -10.68 17.40 -9.87
C TRP A 90 -9.56 16.85 -10.75
N PRO A 91 -8.31 16.84 -10.25
CA PRO A 91 -7.22 16.15 -10.93
C PRO A 91 -7.52 14.65 -11.02
N PRO A 92 -6.95 13.97 -12.02
CA PRO A 92 -7.17 12.55 -12.21
C PRO A 92 -6.46 11.74 -11.12
N ILE A 93 -7.06 10.60 -10.74
CA ILE A 93 -6.51 9.64 -9.80
C ILE A 93 -5.74 8.58 -10.58
N TYR A 94 -4.51 8.30 -10.16
CA TYR A 94 -3.65 7.32 -10.81
C TYR A 94 -3.67 5.99 -10.04
N PRO A 95 -4.20 4.89 -10.60
CA PRO A 95 -4.25 3.59 -9.91
C PRO A 95 -2.88 3.07 -9.46
N ARG A 96 -1.83 3.43 -10.21
CA ARG A 96 -0.42 3.11 -9.85
C ARG A 96 0.04 3.67 -8.52
N ASN A 97 -0.64 4.67 -7.99
CA ASN A 97 -0.29 5.31 -6.72
C ASN A 97 -1.02 4.67 -5.52
N VAL A 98 -2.02 3.82 -5.76
CA VAL A 98 -2.75 3.10 -4.70
C VAL A 98 -1.82 2.25 -3.82
N PRO A 99 -0.82 1.51 -4.36
CA PRO A 99 0.16 0.79 -3.55
C PRO A 99 0.89 1.66 -2.53
N TYR A 100 1.28 2.88 -2.90
CA TYR A 100 1.97 3.81 -2.01
C TYR A 100 1.05 4.34 -0.91
N ALA A 101 -0.17 4.76 -1.29
CA ALA A 101 -1.15 5.27 -0.33
C ALA A 101 -1.53 4.20 0.70
N LEU A 102 -1.82 2.97 0.25
CA LEU A 102 -2.15 1.85 1.14
C LEU A 102 -0.95 1.37 1.94
N GLY A 103 0.25 1.36 1.36
CA GLY A 103 1.49 1.03 2.07
C GLY A 103 1.76 1.99 3.22
N LEU A 104 1.61 3.30 2.97
CA LEU A 104 1.76 4.33 4.00
C LEU A 104 0.70 4.18 5.11
N LEU A 105 -0.58 4.11 4.72
CA LEU A 105 -1.70 3.99 5.68
C LEU A 105 -1.58 2.72 6.51
N GLY A 106 -1.31 1.57 5.87
CA GLY A 106 -1.15 0.29 6.54
C GLY A 106 0.05 0.29 7.49
N GLY A 107 1.20 0.80 7.05
CA GLY A 107 2.39 0.93 7.89
C GLY A 107 2.17 1.82 9.11
N PHE A 108 1.53 2.97 8.91
CA PHE A 108 1.18 3.88 10.00
C PHE A 108 0.22 3.24 11.00
N LEU A 109 -0.89 2.66 10.54
CA LEU A 109 -1.86 2.00 11.40
C LEU A 109 -1.24 0.82 12.15
N TYR A 110 -0.30 0.09 11.53
CA TYR A 110 0.43 -0.98 12.18
C TYR A 110 1.28 -0.47 13.35
N VAL A 111 2.09 0.57 13.13
CA VAL A 111 2.90 1.20 14.20
C VAL A 111 2.00 1.73 15.32
N TRP A 112 0.89 2.39 14.96
CA TRP A 112 -0.05 2.92 15.94
C TRP A 112 -0.84 1.85 16.69
N ALA A 113 -1.15 0.72 16.07
CA ALA A 113 -1.76 -0.42 16.77
C ALA A 113 -0.79 -0.97 17.83
N ILE A 114 0.51 -1.04 17.54
CA ILE A 114 1.54 -1.41 18.52
C ILE A 114 1.61 -0.39 19.66
N VAL A 115 1.69 0.91 19.34
CA VAL A 115 1.69 1.97 20.36
C VAL A 115 0.43 1.91 21.22
N GLY A 116 -0.74 1.73 20.60
CA GLY A 116 -2.02 1.57 21.29
C GLY A 116 -2.03 0.36 22.21
N LEU A 117 -1.50 -0.78 21.76
CA LEU A 117 -1.43 -2.01 22.54
C LEU A 117 -0.49 -1.89 23.76
N PHE A 118 0.72 -1.33 23.56
CA PHE A 118 1.76 -1.33 24.60
C PHE A 118 1.74 -0.10 25.51
N ALA A 119 1.43 1.09 24.98
CA ALA A 119 1.59 2.34 25.72
C ALA A 119 0.27 2.97 26.19
N LEU A 120 -0.85 2.64 25.53
CA LEU A 120 -2.11 3.39 25.70
C LEU A 120 -3.33 2.51 25.94
N SER A 121 -3.18 1.19 26.14
CA SER A 121 -4.32 0.26 26.21
C SER A 121 -5.36 0.73 27.25
N GLY A 122 -4.97 0.93 28.51
CA GLY A 122 -5.90 1.45 29.54
C GLY A 122 -6.45 2.86 29.28
N LEU A 123 -5.71 3.70 28.55
CA LEU A 123 -6.07 5.10 28.32
C LEU A 123 -7.02 5.28 27.12
N VAL A 124 -6.83 4.52 26.05
CA VAL A 124 -7.74 4.53 24.90
C VAL A 124 -9.16 4.22 25.37
N PHE A 125 -9.32 3.31 26.33
CA PHE A 125 -10.62 2.96 26.90
C PHE A 125 -11.24 4.09 27.72
N ASP A 126 -10.48 4.72 28.62
CA ASP A 126 -10.97 5.86 29.40
C ASP A 126 -11.32 7.06 28.51
N ALA A 127 -10.51 7.33 27.49
CA ALA A 127 -10.70 8.47 26.59
C ALA A 127 -11.87 8.30 25.62
N LEU A 128 -12.11 7.10 25.08
CA LEU A 128 -13.28 6.82 24.24
C LEU A 128 -14.60 6.94 25.04
N GLY A 129 -14.57 6.64 26.35
CA GLY A 129 -15.73 6.80 27.23
C GLY A 129 -15.97 8.23 27.73
N THR A 130 -14.96 9.11 27.67
CA THR A 130 -15.00 10.47 28.26
C THR A 130 -14.67 11.58 27.27
N LEU A 131 -14.76 11.29 25.97
CA LEU A 131 -14.39 12.21 24.89
C LEU A 131 -15.22 13.50 24.99
N SER A 132 -14.60 14.60 25.41
CA SER A 132 -15.29 15.87 25.58
C SER A 132 -15.64 16.47 24.22
N VAL A 133 -16.76 17.19 24.17
CA VAL A 133 -17.21 17.87 22.95
C VAL A 133 -16.14 18.83 22.42
N ASP A 134 -15.40 19.49 23.31
CA ASP A 134 -14.32 20.41 22.95
C ASP A 134 -13.16 19.72 22.24
N VAL A 135 -12.75 18.52 22.72
CA VAL A 135 -11.70 17.73 22.08
C VAL A 135 -12.17 17.20 20.72
N ALA A 136 -13.43 16.78 20.62
CA ALA A 136 -14.01 16.35 19.35
C ALA A 136 -14.05 17.53 18.33
N LEU A 137 -14.47 18.71 18.76
CA LEU A 137 -14.48 19.92 17.93
C LEU A 137 -13.06 20.33 17.50
N ALA A 138 -12.08 20.26 18.39
CA ALA A 138 -10.68 20.51 18.06
C ALA A 138 -10.16 19.52 17.02
N GLY A 139 -10.46 18.22 17.18
CA GLY A 139 -10.11 17.19 16.20
C GLY A 139 -10.74 17.43 14.83
N VAL A 140 -12.03 17.80 14.80
CA VAL A 140 -12.71 18.17 13.55
C VAL A 140 -12.08 19.41 12.92
N GLY A 141 -11.78 20.45 13.71
CA GLY A 141 -11.12 21.66 13.23
C GLY A 141 -9.75 21.38 12.61
N LEU A 142 -8.95 20.53 13.26
CA LEU A 142 -7.67 20.05 12.75
C LEU A 142 -7.85 19.31 11.41
N ALA A 143 -8.82 18.39 11.34
CA ALA A 143 -9.07 17.64 10.12
C ALA A 143 -9.54 18.51 8.96
N VAL A 144 -10.43 19.47 9.23
CA VAL A 144 -10.84 20.48 8.25
C VAL A 144 -9.64 21.32 7.81
N GLY A 145 -8.75 21.70 8.73
CA GLY A 145 -7.50 22.41 8.41
C GLY A 145 -6.63 21.67 7.40
N HIS A 146 -6.36 20.39 7.64
CA HIS A 146 -5.59 19.56 6.69
C HIS A 146 -6.29 19.39 5.33
N LEU A 147 -7.61 19.23 5.32
CA LEU A 147 -8.38 19.10 4.07
C LEU A 147 -8.42 20.41 3.28
N VAL A 148 -8.52 21.55 3.96
CA VAL A 148 -8.46 22.87 3.34
C VAL A 148 -7.07 23.08 2.74
N ALA A 149 -6.00 22.84 3.49
CA ALA A 149 -4.62 22.94 2.99
C ALA A 149 -4.36 22.01 1.80
N PHE A 150 -4.87 20.78 1.86
CA PHE A 150 -4.84 19.86 0.72
C PHE A 150 -5.54 20.46 -0.51
N ARG A 151 -6.73 21.04 -0.33
CA ARG A 151 -7.50 21.59 -1.45
C ARG A 151 -6.92 22.89 -1.99
N SER A 152 -6.42 23.80 -1.15
CA SER A 152 -5.85 25.07 -1.57
C SER A 152 -4.45 24.89 -2.12
N ASP A 153 -3.56 24.25 -1.37
CA ASP A 153 -2.13 24.29 -1.65
C ASP A 153 -1.76 23.17 -2.62
N TYR A 154 -2.23 21.94 -2.38
CA TYR A 154 -1.84 20.81 -3.22
C TYR A 154 -2.61 20.75 -4.54
N ILE A 155 -3.93 20.92 -4.48
CA ILE A 155 -4.79 20.90 -5.67
C ILE A 155 -4.80 22.28 -6.36
N GLY A 156 -4.88 23.37 -5.60
CA GLY A 156 -4.97 24.72 -6.16
C GLY A 156 -3.66 25.22 -6.79
N ASP A 157 -2.51 24.95 -6.17
CA ASP A 157 -1.20 25.31 -6.75
C ASP A 157 -0.65 24.24 -7.71
N GLU A 158 -1.46 23.25 -8.07
CA GLU A 158 -1.13 22.19 -9.03
C GLU A 158 0.13 21.35 -8.70
N GLN A 159 0.55 21.35 -7.43
CA GLN A 159 1.74 20.61 -6.94
C GLN A 159 1.71 19.13 -7.34
N TYR A 160 0.52 18.54 -7.48
CA TYR A 160 0.32 17.18 -7.93
C TYR A 160 0.99 16.85 -9.29
N ARG A 161 1.21 17.85 -10.15
CA ARG A 161 1.87 17.67 -11.46
C ARG A 161 3.37 17.43 -11.35
N GLU A 162 3.99 17.94 -10.30
CA GLU A 162 5.44 17.99 -10.13
C GLU A 162 5.96 17.02 -9.07
N THR A 163 5.07 16.21 -8.48
CA THR A 163 5.43 15.27 -7.41
C THR A 163 5.13 13.84 -7.81
N SER A 164 5.98 12.91 -7.37
CA SER A 164 5.74 11.48 -7.39
C SER A 164 5.15 11.02 -6.05
N ALA A 165 4.46 9.87 -6.07
CA ALA A 165 3.88 9.29 -4.85
C ALA A 165 4.95 8.92 -3.81
N SER A 166 6.12 8.42 -4.25
CA SER A 166 7.24 8.09 -3.35
C SER A 166 7.86 9.33 -2.71
N ALA A 167 7.98 10.44 -3.46
CA ALA A 167 8.47 11.71 -2.92
C ALA A 167 7.55 12.25 -1.83
N ILE A 168 6.23 12.14 -2.01
CA ILE A 168 5.23 12.52 -1.00
C ILE A 168 5.33 11.62 0.24
N ALA A 169 5.57 10.32 0.06
CA ALA A 169 5.64 9.34 1.14
C ALA A 169 6.91 9.47 2.00
N ALA A 170 8.02 9.92 1.42
CA ALA A 170 9.34 9.81 2.03
C ALA A 170 9.45 10.46 3.41
N VAL A 171 8.90 11.66 3.58
CA VAL A 171 8.98 12.38 4.87
C VAL A 171 8.18 11.66 5.97
N PRO A 172 6.88 11.36 5.78
CA PRO A 172 6.12 10.55 6.73
C PRO A 172 6.76 9.18 7.03
N VAL A 173 7.24 8.46 6.01
CA VAL A 173 7.88 7.14 6.20
C VAL A 173 9.13 7.25 7.08
N ARG A 174 9.98 8.27 6.89
CA ARG A 174 11.17 8.49 7.72
C ARG A 174 10.78 8.84 9.15
N GLN A 175 9.79 9.70 9.35
CA GLN A 175 9.26 10.03 10.68
C GLN A 175 8.75 8.78 11.40
N PHE A 176 7.95 7.95 10.74
CA PHE A 176 7.42 6.72 11.31
C PHE A 176 8.51 5.69 11.57
N SER A 177 9.53 5.63 10.71
CA SER A 177 10.67 4.73 10.92
C SER A 177 11.45 5.10 12.18
N VAL A 178 11.70 6.40 12.42
CA VAL A 178 12.35 6.89 13.65
C VAL A 178 11.49 6.58 14.88
N LEU A 179 10.19 6.87 14.81
CA LEU A 179 9.26 6.54 15.90
C LEU A 179 9.23 5.03 16.17
N PHE A 180 9.10 4.21 15.13
CA PHE A 180 9.08 2.76 15.25
C PHE A 180 10.37 2.22 15.89
N CYS A 181 11.54 2.69 15.45
CA CYS A 181 12.83 2.29 16.04
C CYS A 181 12.97 2.69 17.51
N SER A 182 12.26 3.72 17.96
CA SER A 182 12.27 4.15 19.36
C SER A 182 11.34 3.32 20.26
N LEU A 183 10.38 2.58 19.70
CA LEU A 183 9.35 1.87 20.47
C LEU A 183 9.90 0.83 21.45
N PRO A 184 10.90 0.00 21.14
CA PRO A 184 11.41 -0.97 22.12
C PRO A 184 12.03 -0.30 23.34
N LEU A 185 12.75 0.81 23.15
CA LEU A 185 13.35 1.59 24.24
C LEU A 185 12.26 2.24 25.10
N LEU A 186 11.20 2.71 24.46
CA LEU A 186 10.07 3.36 25.13
C LEU A 186 9.14 2.36 25.81
N ALA A 187 8.95 1.16 25.27
CA ALA A 187 8.15 0.10 25.87
C ALA A 187 8.69 -0.28 27.25
N VAL A 188 10.02 -0.43 27.36
CA VAL A 188 10.70 -0.68 28.64
C VAL A 188 10.51 0.49 29.63
N ALA A 189 10.44 1.72 29.15
CA ALA A 189 10.22 2.90 30.00
C ALA A 189 8.74 3.15 30.35
N SER A 190 7.81 2.65 29.52
CA SER A 190 6.39 3.03 29.48
C SER A 190 5.56 2.61 30.70
N GLU A 191 6.07 1.68 31.52
CA GLU A 191 5.44 1.32 32.80
C GLU A 191 5.48 2.47 33.81
N SER A 192 6.31 3.49 33.56
CA SER A 192 6.43 4.68 34.40
C SER A 192 5.83 5.93 33.75
N ALA A 193 5.34 6.87 34.57
CA ALA A 193 4.89 8.19 34.09
C ALA A 193 5.99 8.92 33.29
N ALA A 194 7.26 8.75 33.70
CA ALA A 194 8.42 9.31 33.01
C ALA A 194 8.59 8.75 31.59
N GLY A 195 8.31 7.46 31.36
CA GLY A 195 8.36 6.87 30.02
C GLY A 195 7.30 7.42 29.07
N ARG A 196 6.08 7.66 29.56
CA ARG A 196 5.02 8.32 28.76
C ARG A 196 5.37 9.76 28.41
N GLN A 197 5.98 10.50 29.34
CA GLN A 197 6.50 11.85 29.09
C GLN A 197 7.65 11.83 28.07
N ALA A 198 8.56 10.85 28.14
CA ALA A 198 9.64 10.69 27.17
C ALA A 198 9.12 10.36 25.76
N LEU A 199 8.10 9.50 25.63
CA LEU A 199 7.44 9.22 24.36
C LEU A 199 6.78 10.49 23.78
N LEU A 200 6.05 11.25 24.60
CA LEU A 200 5.46 12.52 24.16
C LEU A 200 6.55 13.51 23.73
N ALA A 201 7.62 13.66 24.50
CA ALA A 201 8.74 14.53 24.15
C ALA A 201 9.34 14.13 22.80
N LEU A 202 9.53 12.84 22.55
CA LEU A 202 10.05 12.35 21.27
C LEU A 202 9.11 12.69 20.10
N VAL A 203 7.80 12.47 20.25
CA VAL A 203 6.79 12.79 19.22
C VAL A 203 6.80 14.28 18.93
N VAL A 204 6.71 15.12 19.98
CA VAL A 204 6.69 16.58 19.85
C VAL A 204 7.96 17.11 19.20
N LEU A 205 9.14 16.65 19.65
CA LEU A 205 10.42 17.09 19.10
C LEU A 205 10.60 16.62 17.65
N GLY A 206 10.15 15.41 17.32
CA GLY A 206 10.16 14.88 15.96
C GLY A 206 9.30 15.70 15.01
N GLN A 207 8.06 16.01 15.41
CA GLN A 207 7.13 16.84 14.65
C GLN A 207 7.66 18.27 14.47
N THR A 208 8.11 18.90 15.56
CA THR A 208 8.69 20.25 15.54
C THR A 208 9.88 20.31 14.59
N SER A 209 10.77 19.32 14.63
CA SER A 209 11.96 19.26 13.77
C SER A 209 11.60 19.14 12.29
N ALA A 210 10.57 18.38 11.96
CA ALA A 210 10.10 18.22 10.59
C ALA A 210 9.47 19.48 10.03
N GLU A 211 8.61 20.14 10.82
CA GLU A 211 8.00 21.42 10.44
C GLU A 211 9.05 22.52 10.29
N LEU A 212 10.01 22.55 11.23
CA LEU A 212 11.13 23.49 11.16
C LEU A 212 11.97 23.26 9.91
N TYR A 213 12.27 22.00 9.55
CA TYR A 213 12.97 21.69 8.29
C TYR A 213 12.20 22.19 7.07
N GLY A 214 10.89 21.96 7.00
CA GLY A 214 10.05 22.44 5.90
C GLY A 214 10.05 23.97 5.80
N PHE A 215 9.86 24.66 6.93
CA PHE A 215 9.97 26.11 6.98
C PHE A 215 11.34 26.60 6.51
N TRP A 216 12.40 25.94 6.98
CA TRP A 216 13.78 26.30 6.69
C TRP A 216 14.06 26.19 5.19
N ARG A 217 13.73 25.06 4.57
CA ARG A 217 13.91 24.84 3.14
C ARG A 217 13.08 25.80 2.28
N ASP A 218 11.82 26.04 2.65
CA ASP A 218 10.89 26.80 1.81
C ASP A 218 11.06 28.34 1.99
N HIS A 219 11.74 28.82 3.04
CA HIS A 219 11.83 30.25 3.38
C HIS A 219 13.25 30.79 3.64
N LEU A 220 14.25 29.93 3.77
CA LEU A 220 15.66 30.32 3.93
C LEU A 220 16.45 29.85 2.70
N ASP A 221 17.11 30.80 2.03
CA ASP A 221 17.95 30.56 0.85
C ASP A 221 19.31 29.95 1.24
N ARG A 222 19.31 28.87 2.03
CA ARG A 222 20.50 28.16 2.51
C ARG A 222 20.26 26.65 2.40
N ASP A 223 21.29 25.82 2.57
CA ASP A 223 21.18 24.35 2.61
C ASP A 223 21.01 23.78 4.04
N PRO A 224 20.02 22.90 4.27
CA PRO A 224 19.67 22.50 5.63
C PRO A 224 20.78 21.68 6.27
N PRO A 225 20.84 21.63 7.62
CA PRO A 225 21.81 20.79 8.31
C PRO A 225 21.78 19.35 7.79
N ALA A 226 22.94 18.75 7.52
CA ALA A 226 23.05 17.44 6.87
C ALA A 226 22.27 16.31 7.57
N LEU A 227 22.16 16.36 8.90
CA LEU A 227 21.35 15.39 9.66
C LEU A 227 19.84 15.58 9.41
N LEU A 228 19.36 16.82 9.35
CA LEU A 228 17.97 17.12 9.03
C LEU A 228 17.68 16.81 7.57
N ASP A 229 18.60 17.10 6.65
CA ASP A 229 18.44 16.74 5.25
C ASP A 229 18.42 15.21 5.05
N ARG A 230 19.23 14.47 5.81
CA ARG A 230 19.17 13.00 5.83
C ARG A 230 17.89 12.46 6.46
N LEU A 231 17.21 13.19 7.35
CA LEU A 231 15.97 12.73 8.00
C LEU A 231 14.71 13.19 7.26
N PHE A 232 14.74 14.38 6.66
CA PHE A 232 13.57 15.09 6.12
C PHE A 232 13.74 15.54 4.66
N GLY A 233 14.89 15.25 4.05
CA GLY A 233 15.19 15.50 2.64
C GLY A 233 14.07 15.05 1.72
N ARG A 234 13.61 15.98 0.86
CA ARG A 234 12.63 15.66 -0.18
C ARG A 234 13.35 14.89 -1.30
N PRO A 235 12.95 13.66 -1.64
CA PRO A 235 13.49 12.95 -2.80
C PRO A 235 13.22 13.71 -4.09
N GLU A 236 13.92 13.33 -5.15
CA GLU A 236 13.65 13.85 -6.48
C GLU A 236 12.16 13.68 -6.84
N ALA A 237 11.66 14.66 -7.59
CA ALA A 237 10.27 14.79 -8.00
C ALA A 237 9.74 13.56 -8.78
N GLY A 238 10.63 12.68 -9.24
CA GLY A 238 10.33 11.52 -10.05
C GLY A 238 10.32 11.83 -11.54
N ASP A 239 10.19 10.79 -12.34
CA ASP A 239 10.28 10.87 -13.80
C ASP A 239 8.96 11.27 -14.45
N ALA A 240 9.04 11.80 -15.67
CA ALA A 240 7.86 12.03 -16.48
C ALA A 240 7.27 10.67 -16.93
N PRO A 241 5.93 10.52 -16.96
CA PRO A 241 5.30 9.34 -17.55
C PRO A 241 5.75 9.12 -19.00
N PRO A 242 6.00 7.87 -19.44
CA PRO A 242 6.33 7.60 -20.84
C PRO A 242 5.13 7.93 -21.72
N GLU A 243 5.41 8.47 -22.90
CA GLU A 243 4.45 8.65 -23.96
C GLU A 243 4.58 7.49 -24.93
N PHE A 244 3.45 6.88 -25.29
CA PHE A 244 3.39 5.76 -26.24
C PHE A 244 2.85 6.27 -27.57
N ASP A 245 3.55 5.96 -28.65
CA ASP A 245 3.07 6.25 -29.99
C ASP A 245 2.05 5.19 -30.41
N VAL A 246 0.78 5.56 -30.46
CA VAL A 246 -0.33 4.68 -30.85
C VAL A 246 -0.75 5.04 -32.26
N PRO A 247 -0.69 4.10 -33.23
CA PRO A 247 -1.13 4.36 -34.60
C PRO A 247 -2.57 4.87 -34.66
N SER A 248 -2.81 5.88 -35.51
CA SER A 248 -4.14 6.46 -35.70
C SER A 248 -5.03 5.56 -36.56
N GLY A 249 -6.25 5.25 -36.10
CA GLY A 249 -7.23 4.49 -36.86
C GLY A 249 -8.01 3.51 -35.98
N GLU A 250 -8.89 2.73 -36.60
CA GLU A 250 -9.47 1.55 -35.95
C GLU A 250 -8.44 0.40 -35.96
N PRO A 251 -8.37 -0.40 -34.90
CA PRO A 251 -7.48 -1.55 -34.86
C PRO A 251 -7.93 -2.61 -35.87
N ASP A 252 -6.97 -3.30 -36.49
CA ASP A 252 -7.26 -4.40 -37.42
C ASP A 252 -7.97 -5.55 -36.68
N THR A 253 -7.50 -5.82 -35.47
CA THR A 253 -7.97 -6.90 -34.61
C THR A 253 -7.86 -6.49 -33.15
N THR A 254 -8.83 -6.93 -32.35
CA THR A 254 -8.83 -6.76 -30.89
C THR A 254 -9.04 -8.09 -30.19
N VAL A 255 -8.21 -8.38 -29.20
CA VAL A 255 -8.33 -9.56 -28.34
C VAL A 255 -8.46 -9.11 -26.88
N GLY A 256 -9.57 -9.43 -26.25
CA GLY A 256 -9.83 -9.11 -24.84
C GLY A 256 -9.36 -10.20 -23.88
N THR A 257 -9.24 -9.85 -22.59
CA THR A 257 -8.97 -10.84 -21.54
C THR A 257 -10.24 -11.53 -21.03
N ASP A 258 -10.12 -12.80 -20.64
CA ASP A 258 -11.22 -13.54 -20.02
C ASP A 258 -11.40 -13.14 -18.55
N THR A 259 -12.56 -12.55 -18.23
CA THR A 259 -12.86 -12.05 -16.88
C THR A 259 -12.87 -13.16 -15.82
N ARG A 260 -13.39 -14.35 -16.13
CA ARG A 260 -13.48 -15.45 -15.17
C ARG A 260 -12.09 -15.98 -14.84
N ALA A 261 -11.23 -16.13 -15.83
CA ALA A 261 -9.85 -16.55 -15.67
C ALA A 261 -9.01 -15.51 -14.90
N VAL A 262 -9.25 -14.22 -15.12
CA VAL A 262 -8.61 -13.17 -14.34
C VAL A 262 -9.03 -13.23 -12.88
N LEU A 263 -10.33 -13.31 -12.58
CA LEU A 263 -10.82 -13.38 -11.20
C LEU A 263 -10.33 -14.65 -10.48
N LEU A 264 -10.37 -15.81 -11.15
CA LEU A 264 -9.89 -17.06 -10.57
C LEU A 264 -8.37 -17.05 -10.34
N SER A 265 -7.59 -16.47 -11.27
CA SER A 265 -6.14 -16.29 -11.06
C SER A 265 -5.81 -15.30 -9.95
N GLY A 266 -6.74 -14.39 -9.61
CA GLY A 266 -6.64 -13.44 -8.50
C GLY A 266 -6.65 -14.08 -7.11
N VAL A 267 -7.11 -15.33 -6.99
CA VAL A 267 -7.04 -16.10 -5.73
C VAL A 267 -5.60 -16.28 -5.26
N VAL A 268 -4.64 -16.41 -6.18
CA VAL A 268 -3.22 -16.59 -5.82
C VAL A 268 -2.64 -15.33 -5.16
N PRO A 269 -2.75 -14.12 -5.73
CA PRO A 269 -2.39 -12.89 -5.03
C PRO A 269 -3.07 -12.71 -3.67
N VAL A 270 -4.36 -13.05 -3.55
CA VAL A 270 -5.08 -13.01 -2.27
C VAL A 270 -4.40 -13.92 -1.24
N ALA A 271 -4.15 -15.17 -1.61
CA ALA A 271 -3.44 -16.13 -0.80
C ALA A 271 -2.06 -15.62 -0.37
N LEU A 272 -1.23 -15.16 -1.32
CA LEU A 272 0.12 -14.66 -1.04
C LEU A 272 0.11 -13.41 -0.14
N THR A 273 -0.92 -12.57 -0.23
CA THR A 273 -1.10 -11.42 0.66
C THR A 273 -1.23 -11.85 2.11
N PHE A 274 -1.95 -12.95 2.39
CA PHE A 274 -2.11 -13.50 3.74
C PHE A 274 -0.92 -14.33 4.23
N VAL A 275 0.00 -14.72 3.35
CA VAL A 275 1.29 -15.35 3.74
C VAL A 275 2.34 -14.29 4.08
N ASN A 276 2.16 -13.06 3.59
CA ASN A 276 3.09 -11.97 3.86
C ASN A 276 3.21 -11.74 5.38
N ARG A 277 4.43 -11.91 5.91
CA ARG A 277 4.72 -11.79 7.35
C ARG A 277 4.24 -10.47 7.94
N GLY A 278 4.32 -9.38 7.19
CA GLY A 278 3.82 -8.07 7.61
C GLY A 278 2.31 -8.06 7.79
N VAL A 279 1.56 -8.59 6.82
CA VAL A 279 0.09 -8.68 6.89
C VAL A 279 -0.35 -9.61 8.02
N VAL A 280 0.27 -10.79 8.14
CA VAL A 280 -0.02 -11.73 9.24
C VAL A 280 0.20 -11.06 10.59
N THR A 281 1.34 -10.38 10.77
CA THR A 281 1.66 -9.71 12.03
C THR A 281 0.69 -8.56 12.30
N ALA A 282 0.33 -7.78 11.29
CA ALA A 282 -0.63 -6.68 11.44
C ALA A 282 -2.02 -7.18 11.84
N VAL A 283 -2.51 -8.23 11.18
CA VAL A 283 -3.79 -8.88 11.52
C VAL A 283 -3.74 -9.42 12.95
N LEU A 284 -2.64 -10.06 13.36
CA LEU A 284 -2.49 -10.58 14.73
C LEU A 284 -2.50 -9.50 15.79
N VAL A 285 -1.72 -8.43 15.59
CA VAL A 285 -1.67 -7.29 16.51
C VAL A 285 -3.04 -6.64 16.61
N LEU A 286 -3.71 -6.42 15.48
CA LEU A 286 -5.04 -5.83 15.45
C LEU A 286 -6.10 -6.73 16.10
N ALA A 287 -6.06 -8.03 15.84
CA ALA A 287 -6.96 -9.00 16.46
C ALA A 287 -6.75 -9.06 17.97
N LEU A 288 -5.50 -9.13 18.42
CA LEU A 288 -5.16 -9.14 19.85
C LEU A 288 -5.64 -7.85 20.52
N PHE A 289 -5.29 -6.70 19.95
CA PHE A 289 -5.73 -5.40 20.46
C PHE A 289 -7.26 -5.31 20.51
N GLY A 290 -7.94 -5.65 19.42
CA GLY A 290 -9.39 -5.55 19.33
C GLY A 290 -10.14 -6.52 20.25
N VAL A 291 -9.63 -7.74 20.46
CA VAL A 291 -10.21 -8.69 21.43
C VAL A 291 -9.96 -8.24 22.86
N LEU A 292 -8.77 -7.73 23.19
CA LEU A 292 -8.51 -7.14 24.51
C LEU A 292 -9.40 -5.92 24.78
N ALA A 293 -9.69 -5.16 23.71
CA ALA A 293 -10.45 -3.92 23.77
C ALA A 293 -11.97 -4.10 23.83
N PHE A 294 -12.51 -4.91 22.93
CA PHE A 294 -13.95 -5.02 22.67
C PHE A 294 -14.45 -6.46 22.83
N GLY A 295 -13.60 -7.37 23.29
CA GLY A 295 -13.94 -8.78 23.44
C GLY A 295 -14.32 -9.44 22.12
N VAL A 296 -15.21 -10.43 22.21
CA VAL A 296 -15.74 -11.16 21.04
C VAL A 296 -16.56 -10.29 20.09
N ALA A 297 -17.02 -9.12 20.52
CA ALA A 297 -17.75 -8.18 19.65
C ALA A 297 -16.85 -7.56 18.56
N PHE A 298 -15.53 -7.66 18.68
CA PHE A 298 -14.59 -7.24 17.63
C PHE A 298 -14.52 -8.21 16.45
N VAL A 299 -14.93 -9.47 16.63
CA VAL A 299 -14.78 -10.51 15.59
C VAL A 299 -15.45 -10.11 14.26
N PRO A 300 -16.69 -9.59 14.21
CA PRO A 300 -17.27 -9.11 12.96
C PRO A 300 -16.47 -8.00 12.28
N VAL A 301 -15.87 -7.09 13.06
CA VAL A 301 -15.02 -6.00 12.53
C VAL A 301 -13.75 -6.58 11.92
N LEU A 302 -13.09 -7.49 12.61
CA LEU A 302 -11.91 -8.19 12.10
C LEU A 302 -12.23 -8.96 10.81
N VAL A 303 -13.35 -9.69 10.77
CA VAL A 303 -13.82 -10.39 9.55
C VAL A 303 -14.08 -9.40 8.42
N ALA A 304 -14.75 -8.28 8.68
CA ALA A 304 -15.00 -7.24 7.68
C ALA A 304 -13.69 -6.66 7.12
N LEU A 305 -12.67 -6.43 7.96
CA LEU A 305 -11.35 -5.96 7.53
C LEU A 305 -10.62 -7.00 6.67
N LEU A 306 -10.67 -8.28 7.05
CA LEU A 306 -10.09 -9.36 6.26
C LEU A 306 -10.78 -9.49 4.89
N LEU A 307 -12.12 -9.38 4.85
CA LEU A 307 -12.88 -9.36 3.59
C LEU A 307 -12.56 -8.12 2.76
N ALA A 308 -12.33 -6.96 3.37
CA ALA A 308 -11.88 -5.76 2.68
C ALA A 308 -10.49 -5.95 2.05
N VAL A 309 -9.57 -6.63 2.74
CA VAL A 309 -8.25 -7.02 2.17
C VAL A 309 -8.45 -7.95 0.97
N VAL A 310 -9.27 -9.00 1.10
CA VAL A 310 -9.59 -9.91 -0.02
C VAL A 310 -10.15 -9.15 -1.22
N GLY A 311 -11.17 -8.32 -0.98
CA GLY A 311 -11.84 -7.55 -2.03
C GLY A 311 -10.91 -6.54 -2.69
N THR A 312 -10.05 -5.87 -1.92
CA THR A 312 -9.07 -4.91 -2.45
C THR A 312 -8.01 -5.63 -3.28
N THR A 313 -7.49 -6.77 -2.83
CA THR A 313 -6.51 -7.56 -3.58
C THR A 313 -7.09 -8.09 -4.88
N LEU A 314 -8.31 -8.62 -4.84
CA LEU A 314 -8.99 -9.11 -6.04
C LEU A 314 -9.29 -7.98 -7.02
N SER A 315 -9.75 -6.83 -6.51
CA SER A 315 -9.99 -5.63 -7.33
C SER A 315 -8.71 -5.10 -7.94
N ALA A 316 -7.61 -5.04 -7.19
CA ALA A 316 -6.30 -4.63 -7.69
C ALA A 316 -5.79 -5.58 -8.79
N HIS A 317 -5.99 -6.89 -8.62
CA HIS A 317 -5.62 -7.89 -9.63
C HIS A 317 -6.51 -7.78 -10.89
N TYR A 318 -7.82 -7.61 -10.71
CA TYR A 318 -8.75 -7.41 -11.82
C TYR A 318 -8.46 -6.11 -12.57
N LEU A 319 -8.20 -5.03 -11.85
CA LEU A 319 -7.75 -3.78 -12.45
C LEU A 319 -6.48 -4.03 -13.26
N GLN A 320 -5.48 -4.71 -12.71
CA GLN A 320 -4.22 -4.96 -13.41
C GLN A 320 -4.39 -5.71 -14.73
N TYR A 321 -5.19 -6.78 -14.76
CA TYR A 321 -5.21 -7.72 -15.89
C TYR A 321 -6.55 -7.82 -16.63
N GLY A 322 -7.68 -7.61 -15.96
CA GLY A 322 -9.03 -7.88 -16.52
C GLY A 322 -9.62 -6.76 -17.36
N THR A 323 -9.02 -5.58 -17.33
CA THR A 323 -9.42 -4.40 -18.11
C THR A 323 -8.63 -4.25 -19.41
N LEU A 324 -7.71 -5.18 -19.69
CA LEU A 324 -6.78 -5.10 -20.80
C LEU A 324 -7.38 -5.65 -22.09
N GLU A 325 -7.09 -4.96 -23.19
CA GLU A 325 -7.33 -5.38 -24.56
C GLU A 325 -6.03 -5.27 -25.35
N TYR A 326 -5.79 -6.25 -26.21
CA TYR A 326 -4.65 -6.27 -27.11
C TYR A 326 -5.13 -5.91 -28.50
N ARG A 327 -4.61 -4.81 -29.04
CA ARG A 327 -5.02 -4.22 -30.31
C ARG A 327 -3.89 -4.30 -31.31
N ARG A 328 -4.17 -4.83 -32.50
CA ARG A 328 -3.19 -4.89 -33.60
C ARG A 328 -3.43 -3.73 -34.57
N TYR A 329 -2.36 -3.02 -34.91
CA TYR A 329 -2.33 -1.97 -35.91
C TYR A 329 -1.21 -2.27 -36.90
N GLY A 330 -1.50 -2.98 -37.99
CA GLY A 330 -0.48 -3.45 -38.92
C GLY A 330 0.61 -4.26 -38.21
N ASP A 331 1.83 -3.72 -38.17
CA ASP A 331 3.02 -4.34 -37.54
C ASP A 331 3.22 -3.94 -36.06
N THR A 332 2.26 -3.24 -35.46
CA THR A 332 2.33 -2.76 -34.07
C THR A 332 1.26 -3.39 -33.20
N LEU A 333 1.68 -3.96 -32.07
CA LEU A 333 0.82 -4.47 -31.01
C LEU A 333 0.73 -3.45 -29.88
N VAL A 334 -0.48 -3.08 -29.50
CA VAL A 334 -0.77 -2.12 -28.43
C VAL A 334 -1.58 -2.81 -27.34
N CYS A 335 -1.10 -2.76 -26.10
CA CYS A 335 -1.91 -3.13 -24.93
C CYS A 335 -2.66 -1.90 -24.44
N HIS A 336 -3.98 -1.92 -24.56
CA HIS A 336 -4.86 -0.83 -24.17
C HIS A 336 -5.65 -1.22 -22.93
N ASP A 337 -5.76 -0.30 -21.98
CA ASP A 337 -6.66 -0.45 -20.85
C ASP A 337 -8.00 0.20 -21.16
N THR A 338 -9.08 -0.59 -21.19
CA THR A 338 -10.43 -0.14 -21.52
C THR A 338 -11.07 0.73 -20.44
N LEU A 339 -10.70 0.53 -19.17
CA LEU A 339 -11.27 1.26 -18.05
C LEU A 339 -10.59 2.62 -17.89
N LEU A 340 -9.28 2.67 -18.08
CA LEU A 340 -8.47 3.89 -17.95
C LEU A 340 -8.31 4.64 -19.26
N ASP A 341 -8.79 4.05 -20.37
CA ASP A 341 -8.65 4.52 -21.74
C ASP A 341 -7.22 4.99 -22.05
N ALA A 342 -6.25 4.12 -21.78
CA ALA A 342 -4.85 4.46 -21.89
C ALA A 342 -3.99 3.27 -22.37
N PRO A 343 -3.04 3.52 -23.30
CA PRO A 343 -2.05 2.52 -23.66
C PRO A 343 -1.16 2.20 -22.46
N GLN A 344 -0.95 0.92 -22.23
CA GLN A 344 -0.08 0.39 -21.17
C GLN A 344 1.34 0.15 -21.69
N TRP A 345 1.45 -0.33 -22.92
CA TRP A 345 2.70 -0.55 -23.66
C TRP A 345 2.41 -0.76 -25.15
N THR A 346 3.46 -0.55 -25.96
CA THR A 346 3.45 -0.75 -27.43
C THR A 346 4.65 -1.59 -27.83
N CYS A 347 4.48 -2.48 -28.80
CA CYS A 347 5.51 -3.39 -29.27
C CYS A 347 5.41 -3.59 -30.78
N ALA A 348 6.53 -3.52 -31.51
CA ALA A 348 6.55 -3.90 -32.92
C ALA A 348 6.64 -5.42 -33.06
N LEU A 349 5.77 -6.03 -33.88
CA LEU A 349 5.69 -7.48 -34.06
C LEU A 349 7.02 -8.08 -34.53
N GLY A 350 7.78 -7.37 -35.38
CA GLY A 350 9.12 -7.77 -35.81
C GLY A 350 10.18 -7.88 -34.69
N THR A 351 9.91 -7.32 -33.51
CA THR A 351 10.81 -7.36 -32.35
C THR A 351 10.49 -8.45 -31.35
N VAL A 352 9.39 -9.19 -31.55
CA VAL A 352 8.96 -10.28 -30.66
C VAL A 352 9.96 -11.44 -30.72
N ARG A 353 10.37 -11.91 -29.55
CA ARG A 353 11.32 -13.01 -29.33
C ARG A 353 10.79 -13.96 -28.27
N ASP A 354 11.13 -15.24 -28.45
CA ASP A 354 10.89 -16.33 -27.51
C ASP A 354 9.45 -16.36 -26.93
N PRO A 355 8.41 -16.33 -27.78
CA PRO A 355 7.05 -16.41 -27.30
C PRO A 355 6.79 -17.79 -26.69
N ALA A 356 6.16 -17.80 -25.51
CA ALA A 356 5.84 -18.99 -24.75
C ALA A 356 4.41 -18.92 -24.22
N VAL A 357 3.72 -20.06 -24.18
CA VAL A 357 2.40 -20.20 -23.55
C VAL A 357 2.54 -20.85 -22.19
N SER A 358 1.97 -20.21 -21.18
CA SER A 358 1.79 -20.80 -19.86
C SER A 358 0.31 -21.10 -19.60
N LYS A 359 0.01 -22.37 -19.32
CA LYS A 359 -1.30 -22.87 -18.86
C LYS A 359 -1.16 -23.30 -17.40
N ARG A 360 -1.36 -22.32 -16.52
CA ARG A 360 -1.46 -22.53 -15.06
C ARG A 360 -2.73 -23.30 -14.72
N LEU A 361 -2.90 -23.73 -13.46
CA LEU A 361 -4.10 -24.46 -13.02
C LEU A 361 -5.41 -23.77 -13.43
N THR A 362 -5.51 -22.45 -13.25
CA THR A 362 -6.71 -21.67 -13.63
C THR A 362 -6.92 -21.64 -15.14
N SER A 363 -5.83 -21.60 -15.90
CA SER A 363 -5.83 -21.66 -17.36
C SER A 363 -6.27 -23.02 -17.88
N ARG A 364 -5.86 -24.12 -17.24
CA ARG A 364 -6.32 -25.47 -17.59
C ARG A 364 -7.80 -25.68 -17.25
N LEU A 365 -8.25 -25.19 -16.09
CA LEU A 365 -9.65 -25.34 -15.64
C LEU A 365 -10.65 -24.57 -16.51
N LEU A 366 -10.24 -23.44 -17.07
CA LEU A 366 -11.08 -22.56 -17.89
C LEU A 366 -10.69 -22.57 -19.38
N GLU A 367 -9.83 -23.50 -19.77
CA GLU A 367 -9.26 -23.63 -21.12
C GLU A 367 -8.61 -22.35 -21.68
N THR A 368 -8.21 -21.42 -20.80
CA THR A 368 -7.55 -20.17 -21.19
C THR A 368 -6.03 -20.36 -21.32
N SER A 369 -5.35 -19.34 -21.85
CA SER A 369 -3.89 -19.33 -21.95
C SER A 369 -3.33 -17.94 -21.65
N VAL A 370 -2.08 -17.90 -21.18
CA VAL A 370 -1.32 -16.66 -21.00
C VAL A 370 -0.07 -16.78 -21.87
N VAL A 371 0.08 -15.85 -22.81
CA VAL A 371 1.26 -15.76 -23.69
C VAL A 371 2.25 -14.79 -23.06
N THR A 372 3.52 -15.17 -23.00
CA THR A 372 4.62 -14.29 -22.60
C THR A 372 5.64 -14.24 -23.71
N PHE A 373 6.20 -13.07 -23.97
CA PHE A 373 7.23 -12.90 -24.99
C PHE A 373 8.13 -11.75 -24.59
N ASP A 374 9.34 -11.72 -25.13
CA ASP A 374 10.24 -10.59 -24.96
C ASP A 374 10.26 -9.75 -26.23
N ALA A 375 10.47 -8.44 -26.08
CA ALA A 375 10.69 -7.56 -27.22
C ALA A 375 11.81 -6.56 -26.95
N GLY A 376 12.52 -6.19 -28.02
CA GLY A 376 13.75 -5.38 -27.97
C GLY A 376 15.02 -6.18 -28.26
N LEU A 377 16.17 -5.49 -28.26
CA LEU A 377 17.49 -6.07 -28.52
C LEU A 377 18.46 -5.70 -27.40
N GLY A 378 19.37 -6.60 -27.04
CA GLY A 378 20.42 -6.34 -26.05
C GLY A 378 19.86 -6.02 -24.65
N GLU A 379 20.34 -4.93 -24.05
CA GLU A 379 19.95 -4.49 -22.70
C GLU A 379 18.54 -3.87 -22.63
N GLU A 380 17.91 -3.55 -23.78
CA GLU A 380 16.54 -2.99 -23.84
C GLU A 380 15.44 -4.07 -23.90
N ARG A 381 15.83 -5.35 -23.78
CA ARG A 381 14.90 -6.47 -23.85
C ARG A 381 13.91 -6.43 -22.68
N THR A 382 12.64 -6.22 -23.00
CA THR A 382 11.55 -6.12 -22.02
C THR A 382 10.61 -7.31 -22.18
N SER A 383 10.21 -7.92 -21.07
CA SER A 383 9.27 -9.05 -21.06
C SER A 383 7.83 -8.58 -20.97
N TYR A 384 6.99 -9.08 -21.87
CA TYR A 384 5.58 -8.74 -21.98
C TYR A 384 4.70 -9.96 -21.70
N ARG A 385 3.51 -9.68 -21.19
CA ARG A 385 2.51 -10.68 -20.85
C ARG A 385 1.18 -10.32 -21.51
N LEU A 386 0.57 -11.33 -22.12
CA LEU A 386 -0.70 -11.25 -22.82
C LEU A 386 -1.67 -12.30 -22.25
N GLY A 387 -2.88 -11.87 -21.92
CA GLY A 387 -3.92 -12.71 -21.36
C GLY A 387 -4.06 -12.66 -19.83
N PRO A 388 -4.98 -13.45 -19.26
CA PRO A 388 -5.56 -14.68 -19.82
C PRO A 388 -6.48 -14.45 -21.03
N VAL A 389 -6.31 -15.22 -22.10
CA VAL A 389 -7.18 -15.24 -23.30
C VAL A 389 -7.87 -16.59 -23.44
N THR A 390 -9.09 -16.61 -23.99
CA THR A 390 -9.93 -17.82 -24.09
C THR A 390 -9.32 -18.89 -24.98
N ASP A 391 -8.72 -18.52 -26.11
CA ASP A 391 -7.99 -19.44 -26.99
C ASP A 391 -6.64 -18.82 -27.37
N GLY A 392 -5.55 -19.46 -26.93
CA GLY A 392 -4.20 -18.99 -27.19
C GLY A 392 -3.77 -19.12 -28.63
N ALA A 393 -4.19 -20.19 -29.31
CA ALA A 393 -3.84 -20.39 -30.72
C ALA A 393 -4.57 -19.35 -31.58
N GLN A 394 -5.87 -19.17 -31.33
CA GLN A 394 -6.66 -18.14 -32.00
C GLN A 394 -6.12 -16.74 -31.72
N ALA A 395 -5.71 -16.43 -30.48
CA ALA A 395 -5.14 -15.13 -30.14
C ALA A 395 -3.79 -14.88 -30.82
N VAL A 396 -2.93 -15.89 -30.91
CA VAL A 396 -1.64 -15.82 -31.61
C VAL A 396 -1.85 -15.55 -33.10
N ASP A 397 -2.77 -16.27 -33.73
CA ASP A 397 -3.11 -16.08 -35.14
C ASP A 397 -3.78 -14.72 -35.40
N ALA A 398 -4.71 -14.31 -34.53
CA ALA A 398 -5.46 -13.06 -34.67
C ALA A 398 -4.58 -11.81 -34.47
N LEU A 399 -3.56 -11.91 -33.61
CA LEU A 399 -2.58 -10.84 -33.36
C LEU A 399 -1.34 -10.93 -34.26
N ASP A 400 -1.28 -11.93 -35.15
CA ASP A 400 -0.17 -12.17 -36.08
C ASP A 400 1.19 -12.31 -35.35
N LEU A 401 1.17 -12.97 -34.18
CA LEU A 401 2.38 -13.26 -33.43
C LEU A 401 3.21 -14.35 -34.16
N PRO A 402 4.56 -14.34 -34.02
CA PRO A 402 5.40 -15.39 -34.61
C PRO A 402 4.90 -16.77 -34.21
N ARG A 403 4.83 -17.74 -35.14
CA ARG A 403 4.33 -19.09 -34.80
C ARG A 403 5.27 -19.77 -33.80
N PHE A 404 4.70 -20.29 -32.72
CA PHE A 404 5.39 -21.10 -31.73
C PHE A 404 4.46 -22.22 -31.23
N ASP A 405 5.03 -23.19 -30.53
CA ASP A 405 4.23 -24.28 -29.96
C ASP A 405 3.35 -23.77 -28.81
N THR A 406 2.04 -23.82 -29.02
CA THR A 406 1.04 -23.42 -28.00
C THR A 406 0.71 -24.56 -27.03
N THR A 407 1.27 -25.75 -27.25
CA THR A 407 1.18 -26.88 -26.32
C THR A 407 2.24 -26.72 -25.24
N GLN A 408 1.80 -26.51 -24.00
CA GLN A 408 2.72 -26.41 -22.87
C GLN A 408 3.22 -27.82 -22.50
N GLU A 409 4.52 -27.95 -22.21
CA GLU A 409 5.09 -29.17 -21.61
C GLU A 409 4.31 -29.59 -20.35
N ALA A 410 4.18 -30.91 -20.17
CA ALA A 410 3.39 -31.48 -19.11
C ALA A 410 3.89 -31.05 -17.71
N SER A 411 2.94 -30.60 -16.89
CA SER A 411 3.10 -30.30 -15.46
C SER A 411 3.98 -31.30 -14.72
N ASP A 412 4.92 -30.80 -13.91
CA ASP A 412 5.65 -31.64 -12.95
C ASP A 412 4.72 -32.05 -11.80
N ARG A 413 4.10 -33.23 -11.97
CA ARG A 413 3.22 -33.85 -10.98
C ARG A 413 3.90 -34.04 -9.63
N GLY A 414 5.23 -34.08 -9.57
CA GLY A 414 5.99 -34.19 -8.33
C GLY A 414 5.77 -33.00 -7.40
N VAL A 415 5.70 -31.78 -7.95
CA VAL A 415 5.49 -30.55 -7.18
C VAL A 415 4.09 -30.52 -6.55
N ALA A 416 3.07 -30.92 -7.30
CA ALA A 416 1.70 -30.98 -6.80
C ALA A 416 1.54 -32.01 -5.66
N VAL A 417 2.15 -33.19 -5.80
CA VAL A 417 2.14 -34.24 -4.77
C VAL A 417 2.91 -33.81 -3.53
N ALA A 418 4.10 -33.22 -3.69
CA ALA A 418 4.90 -32.72 -2.57
C ALA A 418 4.17 -31.63 -1.78
N ALA A 419 3.50 -30.71 -2.48
CA ALA A 419 2.67 -29.69 -1.87
C ALA A 419 1.54 -30.31 -1.03
N LEU A 420 0.74 -31.21 -1.62
CA LEU A 420 -0.35 -31.92 -0.91
C LEU A 420 0.14 -32.63 0.35
N CYS A 421 1.26 -33.35 0.26
CA CYS A 421 1.89 -34.03 1.40
C CYS A 421 2.27 -33.04 2.51
N LEU A 422 2.91 -31.91 2.15
CA LEU A 422 3.29 -30.87 3.10
C LEU A 422 2.06 -30.27 3.79
N GLY A 423 0.99 -30.00 3.04
CA GLY A 423 -0.29 -29.50 3.58
C GLY A 423 -0.92 -30.43 4.61
N LEU A 424 -0.93 -31.74 4.31
CA LEU A 424 -1.45 -32.76 5.22
C LEU A 424 -0.64 -32.84 6.52
N VAL A 425 0.70 -32.75 6.43
CA VAL A 425 1.57 -32.74 7.62
C VAL A 425 1.26 -31.55 8.52
N PHE A 426 1.15 -30.35 7.96
CA PHE A 426 0.90 -29.15 8.76
C PHE A 426 -0.55 -29.07 9.29
N ALA A 427 -1.54 -29.61 8.59
CA ALA A 427 -2.92 -29.76 9.10
C ALA A 427 -3.00 -30.83 10.22
N GLY A 428 -2.13 -31.83 10.17
CA GLY A 428 -2.02 -32.87 11.19
C GLY A 428 -1.61 -32.33 12.56
N VAL A 429 -0.77 -31.29 12.63
CA VAL A 429 -0.26 -30.72 13.89
C VAL A 429 -1.37 -30.13 14.79
N PRO A 430 -2.22 -29.18 14.34
CA PRO A 430 -3.31 -28.65 15.16
C PRO A 430 -4.37 -29.71 15.46
N THR A 431 -4.62 -30.64 14.53
CA THR A 431 -5.55 -31.75 14.74
C THR A 431 -5.05 -32.69 15.85
N ALA A 432 -3.76 -33.04 15.83
CA ALA A 432 -3.13 -33.84 16.88
C ALA A 432 -3.11 -33.10 18.22
N LEU A 433 -2.89 -31.78 18.24
CA LEU A 433 -2.97 -30.95 19.44
C LEU A 433 -4.40 -30.90 20.01
N LEU A 434 -5.42 -30.76 19.17
CA LEU A 434 -6.83 -30.79 19.59
C LEU A 434 -7.22 -32.12 20.23
N VAL A 435 -6.68 -33.23 19.70
CA VAL A 435 -6.98 -34.58 20.20
C VAL A 435 -6.16 -34.92 21.45
N ALA A 436 -4.92 -34.44 21.55
CA ALA A 436 -4.00 -34.82 22.63
C ALA A 436 -4.10 -33.97 23.89
N SER A 437 -4.72 -32.79 23.84
CA SER A 437 -4.68 -31.83 24.95
C SER A 437 -6.05 -31.53 25.55
N GLY A 438 -6.20 -31.82 26.84
CA GLY A 438 -7.33 -31.30 27.63
C GLY A 438 -7.16 -29.80 27.90
N GLY A 439 -8.29 -29.06 27.90
CA GLY A 439 -8.42 -27.67 28.37
C GLY A 439 -7.49 -26.66 27.67
N ALA A 440 -6.25 -26.53 28.16
CA ALA A 440 -5.31 -25.49 27.74
C ALA A 440 -4.84 -25.63 26.28
N GLY A 441 -4.63 -26.85 25.76
CA GLY A 441 -4.19 -27.02 24.38
C GLY A 441 -5.33 -26.93 23.35
N SER A 442 -6.59 -27.05 23.78
CA SER A 442 -7.76 -26.75 22.93
C SER A 442 -7.85 -25.25 22.60
N ALA A 443 -7.57 -24.38 23.58
CA ALA A 443 -7.52 -22.93 23.37
C ALA A 443 -6.36 -22.53 22.43
N VAL A 444 -5.19 -23.14 22.62
CA VAL A 444 -4.03 -22.93 21.74
C VAL A 444 -4.33 -23.41 20.33
N ALA A 445 -4.96 -24.57 20.15
CA ALA A 445 -5.28 -25.09 18.83
C ALA A 445 -6.41 -24.34 18.12
N VAL A 446 -7.40 -23.81 18.85
CA VAL A 446 -8.42 -22.90 18.28
C VAL A 446 -7.80 -21.60 17.76
N LEU A 447 -6.71 -21.13 18.38
CA LEU A 447 -5.96 -19.96 17.91
C LEU A 447 -4.98 -20.32 16.78
N LEU A 448 -4.27 -21.44 16.88
CA LEU A 448 -3.25 -21.88 15.93
C LEU A 448 -3.83 -22.45 14.63
N ALA A 449 -4.98 -23.12 14.66
CA ALA A 449 -5.59 -23.71 13.48
C ALA A 449 -5.93 -22.67 12.38
N PRO A 450 -6.64 -21.55 12.66
CA PRO A 450 -6.89 -20.53 11.64
C PRO A 450 -5.60 -19.84 11.20
N LEU A 451 -4.62 -19.67 12.10
CA LEU A 451 -3.30 -19.11 11.78
C LEU A 451 -2.49 -19.99 10.83
N LEU A 452 -2.43 -21.29 11.11
CA LEU A 452 -1.78 -22.28 10.26
C LEU A 452 -2.53 -22.42 8.94
N ALA A 453 -3.86 -22.51 8.95
CA ALA A 453 -4.67 -22.57 7.74
C ALA A 453 -4.43 -21.34 6.85
N MET A 454 -4.32 -20.15 7.43
CA MET A 454 -4.01 -18.89 6.74
C MET A 454 -2.62 -18.87 6.11
N LEU A 455 -1.66 -19.66 6.62
CA LEU A 455 -0.33 -19.82 6.02
C LEU A 455 -0.32 -20.94 4.96
N ILE A 456 -0.88 -22.10 5.31
CA ILE A 456 -0.75 -23.35 4.55
C ILE A 456 -1.64 -23.34 3.31
N VAL A 457 -2.90 -22.90 3.42
CA VAL A 457 -3.84 -22.92 2.30
C VAL A 457 -3.32 -22.09 1.13
N PRO A 458 -2.78 -20.87 1.34
CA PRO A 458 -2.08 -20.14 0.30
C PRO A 458 -0.85 -20.81 -0.30
N LEU A 459 0.00 -21.43 0.54
CA LEU A 459 1.22 -22.09 0.08
C LEU A 459 0.89 -23.32 -0.77
N LEU A 460 -0.09 -24.11 -0.34
CA LEU A 460 -0.65 -25.23 -1.10
C LEU A 460 -1.22 -24.78 -2.43
N TRP A 461 -2.04 -23.73 -2.41
CA TRP A 461 -2.65 -23.17 -3.61
C TRP A 461 -1.60 -22.63 -4.57
N GLY A 462 -0.59 -21.90 -4.08
CA GLY A 462 0.53 -21.42 -4.88
C GLY A 462 1.32 -22.55 -5.53
N ALA A 463 1.65 -23.60 -4.77
CA ALA A 463 2.37 -24.74 -5.30
C ALA A 463 1.55 -25.52 -6.35
N LEU A 464 0.25 -25.72 -6.13
CA LEU A 464 -0.66 -26.33 -7.10
C LEU A 464 -0.89 -25.45 -8.34
N TYR A 465 -0.81 -24.14 -8.19
CA TYR A 465 -1.02 -23.19 -9.28
C TYR A 465 0.15 -23.14 -10.27
N TYR A 466 1.38 -23.33 -9.77
CA TYR A 466 2.60 -23.35 -10.59
C TYR A 466 3.01 -24.76 -11.05
N ALA A 467 2.41 -25.82 -10.50
CA ALA A 467 2.50 -27.17 -11.03
C ALA A 467 1.67 -27.31 -12.32
#